data_AF-A0A9P8AFY8-F1
#
_entry.id   AF-A0A9P8AFY8-F1
#
_cell.length_a   1.000
_cell.length_b   1.000
_cell.length_c   1.000
_cell.angle_alpha   90.00
_cell.angle_beta   90.00
_cell.angle_gamma   90.00
#
_symmetry.space_group_name_H-M   'P 1'
#
loop_
_entity.id
_entity.type
_entity.pdbx_description
1 polymer ?
#
loop_
_entity_poly.entity_id
_entity_poly.type
_entity_poly.pdbx_seq_one_letter_code
_entity_poly.pdbx_strand_id
1 'polypeptide(L)'
;MLYYDPSYLTEKGGATGPPQWIYFTQVPTRLCARWGAGLFLYQSFDAIDGKQARRTGMAGPLGEMFDHGCDALNTTLEVIIAAQALNLGRSWWTVASQIATLANFYLTTWEEYHTGSLYLGVFSGPVEGILIIVAIYIISGIYGPSFWDTGILTFVGLEKYPPLARVPNIGLNEAFMAFGAVGLGFNIVNSYHNVRVAVRKSGKSVYPPLLGLLPFLFSAAIQIAWLSHPELDHSAIIYSPLFIPFLCAWGLQFAHTVGRMILAHVTSMPFPLWNWIWIWSIIGALDVNLPRLIGRGPILQSNDRNMAIFVYLTLVVSLVAYGRFCTLVIRDITNYLGIACFTVRKKDADGQWRDASKRAPTATKRQE
;
A
#
# COMPACT_ATOMS: atom_id res chain seq x y z
N MET A 1 7.53 17.74 -16.57
CA MET A 1 7.05 16.67 -17.49
C MET A 1 6.45 15.57 -16.63
N LEU A 2 5.19 15.19 -16.82
CA LEU A 2 4.57 13.97 -16.25
C LEU A 2 4.59 12.92 -17.36
N TYR A 3 4.99 11.68 -17.08
CA TYR A 3 4.91 10.57 -18.04
C TYR A 3 3.84 9.61 -17.53
N TYR A 4 2.78 9.41 -18.31
CA TYR A 4 1.72 8.47 -18.02
C TYR A 4 1.61 7.53 -19.20
N ASP A 5 1.86 6.24 -18.97
CA ASP A 5 1.64 5.20 -19.95
C ASP A 5 0.31 4.49 -19.62
N PRO A 6 -0.76 4.73 -20.39
CA PRO A 6 -2.04 4.06 -20.18
C PRO A 6 -1.96 2.56 -20.51
N SER A 7 -0.96 2.14 -21.29
CA SER A 7 -0.78 0.74 -21.62
C SER A 7 -0.08 -0.03 -20.51
N TYR A 8 0.78 0.56 -19.68
CA TYR A 8 1.41 -0.16 -18.56
C TYR A 8 1.97 -1.53 -18.99
N LEU A 9 2.60 -1.57 -20.16
CA LEU A 9 3.24 -2.76 -20.70
C LEU A 9 4.71 -2.74 -20.32
N THR A 10 5.26 -3.91 -20.05
CA THR A 10 6.68 -4.10 -19.76
C THR A 10 7.45 -4.48 -21.02
N GLU A 11 8.77 -4.38 -20.97
CA GLU A 11 9.64 -4.82 -22.08
C GLU A 11 9.43 -6.31 -22.39
N LYS A 12 9.09 -7.10 -21.37
CA LYS A 12 8.67 -8.51 -21.50
C LYS A 12 7.42 -8.70 -22.37
N GLY A 13 6.54 -7.71 -22.42
CA GLY A 13 5.34 -7.69 -23.25
C GLY A 13 5.56 -7.12 -24.66
N GLY A 14 6.81 -6.87 -25.07
CA GLY A 14 7.16 -6.35 -26.40
C GLY A 14 6.95 -4.83 -26.56
N ALA A 15 6.68 -4.10 -25.48
CA ALA A 15 6.59 -2.65 -25.51
C ALA A 15 7.97 -2.00 -25.30
N THR A 16 8.22 -0.86 -25.94
CA THR A 16 9.29 0.03 -25.50
C THR A 16 8.90 0.55 -24.12
N GLY A 17 9.51 0.01 -23.06
CA GLY A 17 9.23 0.41 -21.69
C GLY A 17 9.38 1.92 -21.47
N PRO A 18 8.95 2.43 -20.30
CA PRO A 18 9.16 3.84 -19.97
C PRO A 18 10.66 4.19 -20.13
N PRO A 19 10.99 5.39 -20.63
CA PRO A 19 12.37 5.78 -20.85
C PRO A 19 13.27 5.52 -19.63
N GLN A 20 14.45 4.95 -19.84
CA GLN A 20 15.35 4.50 -18.75
C GLN A 20 15.69 5.60 -17.73
N TRP A 21 15.65 6.88 -18.13
CA TRP A 21 15.84 8.03 -17.24
C TRP A 21 14.78 8.15 -16.13
N ILE A 22 13.63 7.48 -16.25
CA ILE A 22 12.61 7.43 -15.20
C ILE A 22 13.12 6.65 -13.97
N TYR A 23 13.99 5.66 -14.19
CA TYR A 23 14.55 4.80 -13.15
C TYR A 23 15.88 5.34 -12.58
N PHE A 24 16.67 6.09 -13.37
CA PHE A 24 18.04 6.51 -12.98
C PHE A 24 18.22 7.82 -12.26
N THR A 25 19.18 7.78 -11.33
CA THR A 25 19.94 8.91 -10.81
C THR A 25 21.39 8.85 -11.31
N GLN A 26 21.79 9.77 -12.18
CA GLN A 26 23.21 10.10 -12.39
C GLN A 26 23.38 11.63 -12.30
N VAL A 27 24.44 12.03 -11.60
CA VAL A 27 24.92 13.41 -11.37
C VAL A 27 26.27 13.53 -12.12
N PRO A 28 26.70 14.68 -12.68
CA PRO A 28 26.20 16.05 -12.51
C PRO A 28 25.69 16.76 -13.78
N THR A 29 24.87 17.77 -13.50
CA THR A 29 24.47 18.93 -14.31
C THR A 29 23.41 18.73 -15.40
N ARG A 30 22.16 18.90 -14.93
CA ARG A 30 20.95 19.46 -15.58
C ARG A 30 19.94 18.44 -16.16
N LEU A 31 18.87 18.27 -15.37
CA LEU A 31 17.48 17.89 -15.71
C LEU A 31 17.05 16.40 -15.70
N CYS A 32 16.30 16.06 -14.62
CA CYS A 32 15.17 15.11 -14.48
C CYS A 32 15.39 13.62 -14.13
N ALA A 33 15.35 13.30 -12.81
CA ALA A 33 15.20 11.98 -12.18
C ALA A 33 13.99 11.98 -11.21
N ARG A 34 13.24 10.88 -11.01
CA ARG A 34 11.99 10.92 -10.22
C ARG A 34 11.71 9.78 -9.21
N TRP A 35 11.87 8.50 -9.56
CA TRP A 35 11.30 7.42 -8.71
C TRP A 35 12.15 7.06 -7.48
N GLY A 36 13.41 6.65 -7.65
CA GLY A 36 14.28 6.30 -6.51
C GLY A 36 14.57 7.46 -5.55
N ALA A 37 14.86 8.65 -6.08
CA ALA A 37 15.03 9.85 -5.26
C ALA A 37 13.72 10.30 -4.60
N GLY A 38 12.59 10.18 -5.31
CA GLY A 38 11.28 10.51 -4.77
C GLY A 38 10.91 9.63 -3.58
N LEU A 39 11.11 8.32 -3.71
CA LEU A 39 10.87 7.36 -2.63
C LEU A 39 11.81 7.58 -1.44
N PHE A 40 13.12 7.80 -1.71
CA PHE A 40 14.08 8.10 -0.64
C PHE A 40 13.75 9.40 0.11
N LEU A 41 13.31 10.44 -0.62
CA LEU A 41 12.87 11.69 -0.02
C LEU A 41 11.57 11.53 0.75
N TYR A 42 10.61 10.75 0.22
CA TYR A 42 9.35 10.44 0.90
C TYR A 42 9.63 9.80 2.26
N GLN A 43 10.35 8.68 2.31
CA GLN A 43 10.68 8.01 3.59
C GLN A 43 11.45 8.92 4.56
N SER A 44 12.29 9.81 4.02
CA SER A 44 13.11 10.70 4.84
C SER A 44 12.26 11.79 5.48
N PHE A 45 11.36 12.38 4.70
CA PHE A 45 10.45 13.42 5.20
C PHE A 45 9.40 12.86 6.14
N ASP A 46 8.90 11.66 5.83
CA ASP A 46 8.03 10.88 6.69
C ASP A 46 8.68 10.65 8.08
N ALA A 47 9.88 10.07 8.13
CA ALA A 47 10.61 9.87 9.39
C ALA A 47 11.00 11.16 10.16
N ILE A 48 10.97 12.32 9.50
CA ILE A 48 11.28 13.63 10.10
C ILE A 48 10.04 14.27 10.72
N ASP A 49 8.83 13.97 10.22
CA ASP A 49 7.62 14.69 10.60
C ASP A 49 7.28 14.52 12.09
N GLY A 50 7.44 13.32 12.66
CA GLY A 50 7.17 13.03 14.06
C GLY A 50 8.22 13.66 14.98
N LYS A 51 9.48 13.77 14.52
CA LYS A 51 10.52 14.50 15.25
C LYS A 51 10.17 15.98 15.31
N GLN A 52 9.70 16.54 14.19
CA GLN A 52 9.29 17.93 14.12
C GLN A 52 8.00 18.22 14.90
N ALA A 53 7.03 17.29 14.89
CA ALA A 53 5.81 17.37 15.68
C ALA A 53 6.11 17.37 17.19
N ARG A 54 7.05 16.52 17.65
CA ARG A 54 7.55 16.55 19.04
C ARG A 54 8.25 17.87 19.37
N ARG A 55 9.13 18.35 18.48
CA ARG A 55 9.86 19.62 18.69
C ARG A 55 8.93 20.84 18.80
N THR A 56 7.86 20.86 18.03
CA THR A 56 6.87 21.95 18.00
C THR A 56 5.71 21.75 19.00
N GLY A 57 5.70 20.65 19.76
CA GLY A 57 4.61 20.32 20.69
C GLY A 57 3.27 20.03 19.99
N MET A 58 3.30 19.65 18.71
CA MET A 58 2.15 19.36 17.86
C MET A 58 1.88 17.86 17.69
N ALA A 59 2.67 17.00 18.34
CA ALA A 59 2.43 15.57 18.36
C ALA A 59 1.02 15.25 18.89
N GLY A 60 0.32 14.34 18.22
CA GLY A 60 -0.99 13.88 18.64
C GLY A 60 -1.71 13.03 17.59
N PRO A 61 -2.93 12.59 17.90
CA PRO A 61 -3.85 11.81 17.05
C PRO A 61 -3.91 12.20 15.57
N LEU A 62 -3.89 13.50 15.30
CA LEU A 62 -3.99 14.02 13.93
C LEU A 62 -2.75 13.69 13.10
N GLY A 63 -1.58 13.76 13.72
CA GLY A 63 -0.30 13.49 13.04
C GLY A 63 -0.22 12.03 12.65
N GLU A 64 -0.44 11.13 13.61
CA GLU A 64 -0.45 9.67 13.39
C GLU A 64 -1.45 9.26 12.31
N MET A 65 -2.67 9.83 12.33
CA MET A 65 -3.67 9.53 11.30
C MET A 65 -3.28 10.05 9.91
N PHE A 66 -2.58 11.17 9.84
CA PHE A 66 -2.14 11.76 8.57
C PHE A 66 -0.97 10.99 7.96
N ASP A 67 0.04 10.71 8.78
CA ASP A 67 1.22 9.89 8.47
C ASP A 67 0.80 8.51 7.93
N HIS A 68 0.15 7.69 8.75
CA HIS A 68 -0.28 6.35 8.34
C HIS A 68 -1.32 6.39 7.21
N GLY A 69 -2.11 7.46 7.10
CA GLY A 69 -3.07 7.66 6.02
C GLY A 69 -2.38 7.88 4.66
N CYS A 70 -1.33 8.69 4.64
CA CYS A 70 -0.48 8.89 3.46
C CYS A 70 0.24 7.61 3.06
N ASP A 71 0.80 6.89 4.03
CA ASP A 71 1.44 5.59 3.80
C ASP A 71 0.48 4.57 3.21
N ALA A 72 -0.76 4.50 3.71
CA ALA A 72 -1.77 3.59 3.17
C ALA A 72 -2.06 3.83 1.68
N LEU A 73 -2.04 5.09 1.21
CA LEU A 73 -2.17 5.39 -0.22
C LEU A 73 -0.91 5.00 -1.00
N ASN A 74 0.26 5.30 -0.42
CA ASN A 74 1.53 5.10 -1.09
C ASN A 74 1.82 3.61 -1.33
N THR A 75 1.33 2.70 -0.47
CA THR A 75 1.48 1.24 -0.64
C THR A 75 1.12 0.75 -2.06
N THR A 76 0.00 1.22 -2.61
CA THR A 76 -0.50 0.77 -3.93
C THR A 76 0.24 1.44 -5.07
N LEU A 77 0.53 2.73 -4.93
CA LEU A 77 1.30 3.47 -5.94
C LEU A 77 2.71 2.88 -6.06
N GLU A 78 3.31 2.54 -4.94
CA GLU A 78 4.63 1.92 -4.87
C GLU A 78 4.64 0.52 -5.50
N VAL A 79 3.61 -0.30 -5.26
CA VAL A 79 3.47 -1.61 -5.93
C VAL A 79 3.45 -1.47 -7.45
N ILE A 80 2.69 -0.51 -7.98
CA ILE A 80 2.61 -0.26 -9.43
C ILE A 80 4.01 0.11 -9.96
N ILE A 81 4.71 1.03 -9.30
CA ILE A 81 6.01 1.49 -9.78
C ILE A 81 7.07 0.38 -9.66
N ALA A 82 7.09 -0.35 -8.54
CA ALA A 82 8.02 -1.45 -8.28
C ALA A 82 7.80 -2.63 -9.23
N ALA A 83 6.54 -2.99 -9.51
CA ALA A 83 6.21 -4.05 -10.45
C ALA A 83 6.66 -3.72 -11.88
N GLN A 84 6.58 -2.45 -12.28
CA GLN A 84 7.12 -2.01 -13.56
C GLN A 84 8.65 -2.11 -13.59
N ALA A 85 9.32 -1.68 -12.51
CA ALA A 85 10.79 -1.74 -12.42
C ALA A 85 11.34 -3.18 -12.45
N LEU A 86 10.61 -4.14 -11.88
CA LEU A 86 10.93 -5.57 -11.89
C LEU A 86 10.47 -6.30 -13.17
N ASN A 87 9.98 -5.55 -14.18
CA ASN A 87 9.48 -6.09 -15.44
C ASN A 87 8.27 -7.04 -15.30
N LEU A 88 7.52 -6.96 -14.20
CA LEU A 88 6.33 -7.78 -13.93
C LEU A 88 5.08 -7.26 -14.66
N GLY A 89 4.90 -5.94 -14.73
CA GLY A 89 3.87 -5.27 -15.52
C GLY A 89 2.44 -5.74 -15.24
N ARG A 90 1.71 -6.07 -16.30
CA ARG A 90 0.38 -6.69 -16.23
C ARG A 90 0.51 -8.20 -15.99
N SER A 91 0.50 -8.61 -14.73
CA SER A 91 0.60 -10.02 -14.37
C SER A 91 -0.02 -10.32 -13.00
N TRP A 92 -0.27 -11.60 -12.75
CA TRP A 92 -0.65 -12.10 -11.43
C TRP A 92 0.44 -11.87 -10.39
N TRP A 93 1.71 -11.76 -10.78
CA TRP A 93 2.78 -11.36 -9.86
C TRP A 93 2.55 -9.95 -9.33
N THR A 94 2.13 -8.99 -10.16
CA THR A 94 1.78 -7.64 -9.69
C THR A 94 0.57 -7.65 -8.76
N VAL A 95 -0.44 -8.49 -9.03
CA VAL A 95 -1.59 -8.68 -8.13
C VAL A 95 -1.15 -9.31 -6.80
N ALA A 96 -0.26 -10.29 -6.83
CA ALA A 96 0.31 -10.91 -5.65
C ALA A 96 1.14 -9.91 -4.83
N SER A 97 1.96 -9.07 -5.50
CA SER A 97 2.68 -7.95 -4.86
C SER A 97 1.72 -6.99 -4.18
N GLN A 98 0.62 -6.62 -4.85
CA GLN A 98 -0.40 -5.76 -4.28
C GLN A 98 -0.97 -6.39 -3.00
N ILE A 99 -1.43 -7.64 -3.06
CA ILE A 99 -1.98 -8.33 -1.89
C ILE A 99 -0.95 -8.44 -0.78
N ALA A 100 0.31 -8.79 -1.09
CA ALA A 100 1.37 -8.96 -0.11
C ALA A 100 1.70 -7.64 0.61
N THR A 101 1.86 -6.54 -0.12
CA THR A 101 2.12 -5.22 0.45
C THR A 101 0.95 -4.72 1.28
N LEU A 102 -0.29 -4.86 0.78
CA LEU A 102 -1.48 -4.48 1.52
C LEU A 102 -1.67 -5.35 2.78
N ALA A 103 -1.40 -6.65 2.70
CA ALA A 103 -1.45 -7.55 3.85
C ALA A 103 -0.43 -7.14 4.92
N ASN A 104 0.80 -6.83 4.50
CA ASN A 104 1.86 -6.40 5.39
C ASN A 104 1.47 -5.13 6.16
N PHE A 105 0.98 -4.13 5.44
CA PHE A 105 0.51 -2.88 6.04
C PHE A 105 -0.69 -3.11 6.98
N TYR A 106 -1.68 -3.90 6.53
CA TYR A 106 -2.85 -4.22 7.35
C TYR A 106 -2.48 -4.93 8.66
N LEU A 107 -1.58 -5.92 8.59
CA LEU A 107 -1.14 -6.69 9.75
C LEU A 107 -0.44 -5.81 10.78
N THR A 108 0.46 -4.93 10.34
CA THR A 108 1.16 -4.01 11.22
C THR A 108 0.20 -3.03 11.90
N THR A 109 -0.76 -2.47 11.16
CA THR A 109 -1.77 -1.58 11.77
C THR A 109 -2.78 -2.34 12.65
N TRP A 110 -3.10 -3.59 12.31
CA TRP A 110 -3.92 -4.47 13.15
C TRP A 110 -3.20 -4.83 14.45
N GLU A 111 -1.90 -5.08 14.39
CA GLU A 111 -1.05 -5.31 15.54
C GLU A 111 -1.08 -4.08 16.45
N GLU A 112 -0.78 -2.89 15.90
CA GLU A 112 -0.80 -1.62 16.63
C GLU A 112 -2.14 -1.36 17.33
N TYR A 113 -3.26 -1.62 16.65
CA TYR A 113 -4.59 -1.48 17.25
C TYR A 113 -4.75 -2.32 18.54
N HIS A 114 -4.19 -3.53 18.58
CA HIS A 114 -4.34 -4.46 19.70
C HIS A 114 -3.26 -4.32 20.77
N THR A 115 -2.04 -3.95 20.38
CA THR A 115 -0.89 -3.82 21.29
C THR A 115 -0.78 -2.41 21.87
N GLY A 116 -1.34 -1.41 21.20
CA GLY A 116 -1.19 0.01 21.52
C GLY A 116 0.19 0.58 21.17
N SER A 117 1.01 -0.16 20.41
CA SER A 117 2.34 0.29 20.00
C SER A 117 2.74 -0.37 18.69
N LEU A 118 3.24 0.45 17.76
CA LEU A 118 3.85 -0.01 16.52
C LEU A 118 5.17 -0.73 16.82
N TYR A 119 5.21 -2.05 16.66
CA TYR A 119 6.44 -2.82 16.80
C TYR A 119 7.24 -2.77 15.49
N LEU A 120 8.24 -1.90 15.46
CA LEU A 120 9.30 -1.95 14.47
C LEU A 120 10.39 -2.89 15.01
N GLY A 121 10.63 -4.01 14.34
CA GLY A 121 11.69 -4.95 14.73
C GLY A 121 13.09 -4.30 14.68
N VAL A 122 14.12 -5.04 15.11
CA VAL A 122 15.53 -4.59 14.98
C VAL A 122 15.89 -4.34 13.51
N PHE A 123 15.30 -5.14 12.62
CA PHE A 123 15.12 -4.81 11.22
C PHE A 123 13.75 -4.12 11.12
N SER A 124 13.77 -2.83 10.81
CA SER A 124 12.59 -1.94 10.89
C SER A 124 11.42 -2.47 10.07
N GLY A 125 11.69 -3.16 8.96
CA GLY A 125 10.69 -3.69 8.04
C GLY A 125 10.46 -2.70 6.89
N PRO A 126 9.78 -1.55 7.12
CA PRO A 126 9.59 -0.51 6.12
C PRO A 126 10.89 0.14 5.65
N VAL A 127 11.82 0.50 6.53
CA VAL A 127 13.04 1.22 6.13
C VAL A 127 13.90 0.38 5.20
N GLU A 128 14.19 -0.86 5.57
CA GLU A 128 15.03 -1.73 4.75
C GLU A 128 14.31 -2.18 3.49
N GLY A 129 12.98 -2.42 3.56
CA GLY A 129 12.15 -2.69 2.40
C GLY A 129 12.21 -1.56 1.37
N ILE A 130 12.06 -0.30 1.82
CA ILE A 130 12.15 0.87 0.95
C ILE A 130 13.55 1.02 0.36
N LEU A 131 14.61 0.82 1.15
CA LEU A 131 15.98 0.87 0.63
C LEU A 131 16.26 -0.21 -0.41
N ILE A 132 15.71 -1.41 -0.25
CA ILE A 132 15.77 -2.48 -1.25
C ILE A 132 15.05 -2.04 -2.53
N ILE A 133 13.86 -1.43 -2.43
CA ILE A 133 13.13 -0.93 -3.61
C ILE A 133 13.88 0.22 -4.29
N VAL A 134 14.50 1.13 -3.53
CA VAL A 134 15.39 2.16 -4.09
C VAL A 134 16.55 1.53 -4.85
N ALA A 135 17.17 0.47 -4.30
CA ALA A 135 18.22 -0.28 -4.99
C ALA A 135 17.70 -0.97 -6.26
N ILE A 136 16.47 -1.49 -6.26
CA ILE A 136 15.82 -2.04 -7.45
C ILE A 136 15.67 -0.96 -8.52
N TYR A 137 15.14 0.23 -8.16
CA TYR A 137 15.02 1.35 -9.10
C TYR A 137 16.33 1.79 -9.69
N ILE A 138 17.39 1.79 -8.87
CA ILE A 138 18.74 1.95 -9.37
C ILE A 138 19.03 0.77 -10.32
N ILE A 139 19.14 -0.48 -9.94
CA ILE A 139 19.52 -1.55 -10.88
C ILE A 139 18.70 -1.56 -12.21
N SER A 140 17.37 -1.41 -12.14
CA SER A 140 16.42 -1.46 -13.26
C SER A 140 16.63 -0.44 -14.37
N GLY A 141 17.40 0.61 -14.18
CA GLY A 141 17.64 1.57 -15.27
C GLY A 141 19.10 1.72 -15.71
N ILE A 142 20.08 1.14 -15.01
CA ILE A 142 21.47 1.06 -15.51
C ILE A 142 21.43 -0.04 -16.54
N TYR A 143 20.77 -1.16 -16.18
CA TYR A 143 20.71 -2.37 -16.98
C TYR A 143 19.39 -2.53 -17.74
N GLY A 144 18.37 -1.72 -17.42
CA GLY A 144 17.01 -1.88 -17.95
C GLY A 144 16.18 -2.89 -17.13
N PRO A 145 14.83 -2.81 -17.17
CA PRO A 145 13.97 -3.74 -16.46
C PRO A 145 14.18 -5.20 -16.89
N SER A 146 14.54 -5.45 -18.16
CA SER A 146 14.85 -6.79 -18.68
C SER A 146 15.97 -7.52 -17.92
N PHE A 147 16.82 -6.80 -17.18
CA PHE A 147 17.83 -7.41 -16.30
C PHE A 147 17.22 -8.41 -15.32
N TRP A 148 16.03 -8.12 -14.79
CA TRP A 148 15.38 -8.95 -13.78
C TRP A 148 14.79 -10.25 -14.32
N ASP A 149 14.66 -10.40 -15.64
CA ASP A 149 14.31 -11.68 -16.26
C ASP A 149 15.51 -12.63 -16.39
N THR A 150 16.73 -12.16 -16.08
CA THR A 150 17.91 -13.02 -16.03
C THR A 150 17.68 -14.13 -15.02
N GLY A 151 17.99 -15.37 -15.40
CA GLY A 151 17.86 -16.50 -14.50
C GLY A 151 18.86 -16.46 -13.35
N ILE A 152 18.45 -16.89 -12.16
CA ILE A 152 19.30 -16.87 -10.96
C ILE A 152 20.57 -17.71 -11.13
N LEU A 153 20.49 -18.84 -11.82
CA LEU A 153 21.65 -19.70 -12.09
C LEU A 153 22.58 -19.05 -13.10
N THR A 154 22.03 -18.33 -14.08
CA THR A 154 22.79 -17.52 -15.05
C THR A 154 23.56 -16.42 -14.35
N PHE A 155 22.89 -15.70 -13.46
CA PHE A 155 23.45 -14.58 -12.72
C PHE A 155 24.60 -15.01 -11.80
N VAL A 156 24.46 -16.14 -11.10
CA VAL A 156 25.49 -16.69 -10.20
C VAL A 156 26.57 -17.49 -10.96
N GLY A 157 26.39 -17.72 -12.27
CA GLY A 157 27.35 -18.47 -13.11
C GLY A 157 27.38 -19.97 -12.85
N LEU A 158 26.34 -20.53 -12.20
CA LEU A 158 26.26 -21.93 -11.79
C LEU A 158 25.58 -22.84 -12.82
N GLU A 159 25.10 -22.31 -13.93
CA GLU A 159 24.46 -23.10 -15.01
C GLU A 159 25.36 -24.21 -15.56
N LYS A 160 26.69 -24.00 -15.50
CA LYS A 160 27.69 -24.94 -16.02
C LYS A 160 27.95 -26.11 -15.08
N TYR A 161 27.40 -26.12 -13.86
CA TYR A 161 27.56 -27.22 -12.92
C TYR A 161 26.51 -28.33 -13.18
N PRO A 162 26.92 -29.55 -13.56
CA PRO A 162 26.02 -30.65 -13.91
C PRO A 162 24.91 -30.99 -12.88
N PRO A 163 25.13 -30.93 -11.55
CA PRO A 163 24.06 -31.20 -10.60
C PRO A 163 23.03 -30.06 -10.50
N LEU A 164 23.42 -28.82 -10.81
CA LEU A 164 22.53 -27.64 -10.76
C LEU A 164 21.75 -27.42 -12.06
N ALA A 165 22.15 -28.05 -13.17
CA ALA A 165 21.46 -27.98 -14.45
C ALA A 165 20.01 -28.55 -14.43
N ARG A 166 19.63 -29.31 -13.39
CA ARG A 166 18.26 -29.81 -13.19
C ARG A 166 17.36 -28.86 -12.38
N VAL A 167 17.92 -27.81 -11.79
CA VAL A 167 17.17 -26.84 -11.00
C VAL A 167 16.53 -25.82 -11.97
N PRO A 168 15.23 -25.49 -11.83
CA PRO A 168 14.59 -24.48 -12.67
C PRO A 168 15.30 -23.14 -12.53
N ASN A 169 15.76 -22.58 -13.65
CA ASN A 169 16.42 -21.29 -13.70
C ASN A 169 15.39 -20.16 -13.67
N ILE A 170 14.80 -19.92 -12.49
CA ILE A 170 13.80 -18.87 -12.28
C ILE A 170 14.43 -17.48 -12.47
N GLY A 171 13.65 -16.52 -12.98
CA GLY A 171 14.09 -15.13 -13.13
C GLY A 171 14.37 -14.48 -11.78
N LEU A 172 15.29 -13.51 -11.75
CA LEU A 172 15.60 -12.73 -10.55
C LEU A 172 14.35 -12.00 -10.00
N ASN A 173 13.43 -11.59 -10.86
CA ASN A 173 12.13 -11.04 -10.48
C ASN A 173 11.29 -12.05 -9.66
N GLU A 174 11.12 -13.27 -10.16
CA GLU A 174 10.36 -14.32 -9.46
C GLU A 174 11.05 -14.74 -8.16
N ALA A 175 12.39 -14.79 -8.15
CA ALA A 175 13.16 -15.04 -6.93
C ALA A 175 12.96 -13.94 -5.87
N PHE A 176 12.92 -12.67 -6.30
CA PHE A 176 12.60 -11.54 -5.42
C PHE A 176 11.18 -11.64 -4.87
N MET A 177 10.21 -12.03 -5.70
CA MET A 177 8.83 -12.27 -5.27
C MET A 177 8.74 -13.38 -4.21
N ALA A 178 9.45 -14.49 -4.41
CA ALA A 178 9.52 -15.58 -3.44
C ALA A 178 10.16 -15.12 -2.11
N PHE A 179 11.24 -14.33 -2.18
CA PHE A 179 11.87 -13.72 -1.02
C PHE A 179 10.89 -12.82 -0.24
N GLY A 180 10.14 -11.96 -0.95
CA GLY A 180 9.09 -11.12 -0.35
C GLY A 180 7.98 -11.94 0.32
N ALA A 181 7.56 -13.05 -0.29
CA ALA A 181 6.55 -13.94 0.29
C ALA A 181 7.02 -14.60 1.60
N VAL A 182 8.29 -15.01 1.67
CA VAL A 182 8.90 -15.52 2.91
C VAL A 182 8.93 -14.43 3.99
N GLY A 183 9.32 -13.20 3.61
CA GLY A 183 9.31 -12.04 4.51
C GLY A 183 7.93 -11.75 5.09
N LEU A 184 6.89 -11.77 4.25
CA LEU A 184 5.49 -11.63 4.67
C LEU A 184 5.09 -12.74 5.65
N GLY A 185 5.46 -13.99 5.36
CA GLY A 185 5.19 -15.12 6.25
C GLY A 185 5.80 -14.94 7.64
N PHE A 186 7.04 -14.47 7.71
CA PHE A 186 7.69 -14.13 8.99
C PHE A 186 6.96 -12.99 9.71
N ASN A 187 6.53 -11.94 8.99
CA ASN A 187 5.79 -10.84 9.59
C ASN A 187 4.44 -11.29 10.15
N ILE A 188 3.68 -12.14 9.43
CA ILE A 188 2.42 -12.72 9.91
C ILE A 188 2.63 -13.44 11.25
N VAL A 189 3.65 -14.30 11.32
CA VAL A 189 3.95 -15.09 12.53
C VAL A 189 4.32 -14.19 13.70
N ASN A 190 5.16 -13.17 13.47
CA ASN A 190 5.57 -12.23 14.51
C ASN A 190 4.42 -11.34 14.98
N SER A 191 3.65 -10.76 14.06
CA SER A 191 2.47 -9.94 14.38
C SER A 191 1.48 -10.74 15.23
N TYR A 192 1.21 -12.00 14.85
CA TYR A 192 0.35 -12.88 15.63
C TYR A 192 0.93 -13.18 17.02
N HIS A 193 2.23 -13.45 17.12
CA HIS A 193 2.90 -13.68 18.40
C HIS A 193 2.75 -12.47 19.32
N ASN A 194 3.03 -11.26 18.82
CA ASN A 194 2.98 -10.02 19.58
C ASN A 194 1.56 -9.71 20.08
N VAL A 195 0.56 -9.81 19.21
CA VAL A 195 -0.84 -9.63 19.61
C VAL A 195 -1.27 -10.68 20.63
N ARG A 196 -0.89 -11.95 20.44
CA ARG A 196 -1.20 -13.02 21.40
C ARG A 196 -0.61 -12.73 22.78
N VAL A 197 0.63 -12.24 22.85
CA VAL A 197 1.29 -11.87 24.10
C VAL A 197 0.59 -10.69 24.76
N ALA A 198 0.29 -9.63 24.00
CA ALA A 198 -0.40 -8.44 24.51
C ALA A 198 -1.80 -8.77 25.06
N VAL A 199 -2.59 -9.52 24.30
CA VAL A 199 -3.96 -9.92 24.66
C VAL A 199 -3.98 -10.81 25.90
N ARG A 200 -3.02 -11.75 26.02
CA ARG A 200 -2.87 -12.60 27.21
C ARG A 200 -2.48 -11.81 28.44
N LYS A 201 -1.59 -10.81 28.31
CA LYS A 201 -1.24 -9.91 29.43
C LYS A 201 -2.46 -9.13 29.92
N SER A 202 -3.37 -8.74 29.02
CA SER A 202 -4.63 -8.08 29.38
C SER A 202 -5.73 -9.02 29.85
N GLY A 203 -5.49 -10.33 29.94
CA GLY A 203 -6.48 -11.33 30.35
C GLY A 203 -7.66 -11.53 29.39
N LYS A 204 -7.55 -11.02 28.15
CA LYS A 204 -8.61 -11.10 27.13
C LYS A 204 -8.44 -12.36 26.26
N SER A 205 -9.51 -12.76 25.59
CA SER A 205 -9.49 -13.87 24.64
C SER A 205 -8.74 -13.50 23.34
N VAL A 206 -8.05 -14.46 22.74
CA VAL A 206 -7.26 -14.29 21.50
C VAL A 206 -8.13 -14.42 20.24
N TYR A 207 -9.36 -14.94 20.35
CA TYR A 207 -10.25 -15.14 19.19
C TYR A 207 -10.80 -13.84 18.59
N PRO A 208 -11.27 -12.84 19.36
CA PRO A 208 -11.77 -11.59 18.79
C PRO A 208 -10.75 -10.83 17.93
N PRO A 209 -9.45 -10.73 18.31
CA PRO A 209 -8.43 -10.17 17.44
C PRO A 209 -8.30 -10.86 16.08
N LEU A 210 -8.42 -12.20 16.02
CA LEU A 210 -8.33 -12.95 14.75
C LEU A 210 -9.49 -12.64 13.80
N LEU A 211 -10.68 -12.35 14.33
CA LEU A 211 -11.80 -11.87 13.50
C LEU A 211 -11.48 -10.53 12.84
N GLY A 212 -10.58 -9.74 13.43
CA GLY A 212 -10.06 -8.50 12.86
C GLY A 212 -9.23 -8.70 11.60
N LEU A 213 -8.82 -9.93 11.24
CA LEU A 213 -8.13 -10.22 9.97
C LEU A 213 -9.10 -10.50 8.81
N LEU A 214 -10.36 -10.85 9.12
CA LEU A 214 -11.38 -11.17 8.11
C LEU A 214 -11.67 -10.03 7.13
N PRO A 215 -11.75 -8.75 7.55
CA PRO A 215 -11.94 -7.62 6.62
C PRO A 215 -10.96 -7.61 5.46
N PHE A 216 -9.68 -7.84 5.73
CA PHE A 216 -8.65 -7.87 4.69
C PHE A 216 -8.88 -9.04 3.73
N LEU A 217 -9.01 -10.26 4.27
CA LEU A 217 -9.23 -11.47 3.48
C LEU A 217 -10.49 -11.38 2.61
N PHE A 218 -11.58 -10.86 3.18
CA PHE A 218 -12.84 -10.65 2.49
C PHE A 218 -12.69 -9.62 1.35
N SER A 219 -12.05 -8.48 1.63
CA SER A 219 -11.81 -7.46 0.61
C SER A 219 -10.92 -7.96 -0.52
N ALA A 220 -9.85 -8.70 -0.22
CA ALA A 220 -8.96 -9.27 -1.21
C ALA A 220 -9.68 -10.35 -2.05
N ALA A 221 -10.48 -11.21 -1.43
CA ALA A 221 -11.25 -12.23 -2.12
C ALA A 221 -12.25 -11.63 -3.14
N ILE A 222 -12.91 -10.52 -2.80
CA ILE A 222 -13.81 -9.80 -3.73
C ILE A 222 -13.03 -9.32 -4.95
N GLN A 223 -11.86 -8.71 -4.76
CA GLN A 223 -11.06 -8.17 -5.86
C GLN A 223 -10.49 -9.28 -6.74
N ILE A 224 -10.00 -10.38 -6.14
CA ILE A 224 -9.54 -11.57 -6.88
C ILE A 224 -10.69 -12.18 -7.67
N ALA A 225 -11.89 -12.30 -7.07
CA ALA A 225 -13.06 -12.82 -7.77
C ALA A 225 -13.39 -11.96 -8.99
N TRP A 226 -13.32 -10.64 -8.88
CA TRP A 226 -13.52 -9.73 -10.00
C TRP A 226 -12.46 -9.90 -11.09
N LEU A 227 -11.18 -9.96 -10.70
CA LEU A 227 -10.07 -10.20 -11.64
C LEU A 227 -10.11 -11.57 -12.30
N SER A 228 -10.78 -12.56 -11.73
CA SER A 228 -10.77 -13.94 -12.23
C SER A 228 -11.49 -14.18 -13.55
N HIS A 229 -12.19 -13.19 -14.11
CA HIS A 229 -12.97 -13.31 -15.34
C HIS A 229 -12.20 -12.85 -16.60
N PRO A 230 -12.40 -13.49 -17.76
CA PRO A 230 -13.21 -14.70 -18.03
C PRO A 230 -12.61 -16.00 -17.52
N GLU A 231 -11.30 -16.07 -17.38
CA GLU A 231 -10.51 -17.19 -16.85
C GLU A 231 -9.37 -16.62 -16.01
N LEU A 232 -8.90 -17.37 -15.00
CA LEU A 232 -7.78 -16.90 -14.17
C LEU A 232 -6.56 -16.58 -15.05
N ASP A 233 -6.27 -17.42 -16.04
CA ASP A 233 -5.08 -17.25 -16.88
C ASP A 233 -5.20 -16.11 -17.91
N HIS A 234 -6.43 -15.72 -18.26
CA HIS A 234 -6.74 -14.71 -19.30
C HIS A 234 -7.71 -13.64 -18.79
N SER A 235 -7.37 -13.01 -17.66
CA SER A 235 -8.21 -11.96 -17.06
C SER A 235 -8.41 -10.75 -17.98
N ALA A 236 -9.67 -10.35 -18.18
CA ALA A 236 -10.03 -9.19 -19.01
C ALA A 236 -9.50 -7.86 -18.43
N ILE A 237 -9.35 -7.78 -17.11
CA ILE A 237 -8.87 -6.56 -16.44
C ILE A 237 -7.35 -6.53 -16.41
N ILE A 238 -6.68 -7.63 -16.04
CA ILE A 238 -5.21 -7.66 -15.91
C ILE A 238 -4.54 -7.34 -17.25
N TYR A 239 -5.00 -7.97 -18.34
CA TYR A 239 -4.39 -7.80 -19.65
C TYR A 239 -4.91 -6.59 -20.44
N SER A 240 -5.67 -5.68 -19.80
CA SER A 240 -6.16 -4.45 -20.43
C SER A 240 -5.63 -3.17 -19.75
N PRO A 241 -5.75 -2.00 -20.40
CA PRO A 241 -5.41 -0.70 -19.78
C PRO A 241 -6.16 -0.39 -18.48
N LEU A 242 -7.22 -1.14 -18.18
CA LEU A 242 -8.04 -0.96 -16.98
C LEU A 242 -7.34 -1.45 -15.71
N PHE A 243 -6.27 -2.22 -15.84
CA PHE A 243 -5.53 -2.77 -14.70
C PHE A 243 -5.06 -1.70 -13.71
N ILE A 244 -4.49 -0.60 -14.20
CA ILE A 244 -3.98 0.49 -13.33
C ILE A 244 -5.12 1.21 -12.60
N PRO A 245 -6.16 1.72 -13.29
CA PRO A 245 -7.34 2.28 -12.62
C PRO A 245 -7.95 1.33 -11.57
N PHE A 246 -7.99 0.02 -11.86
CA PHE A 246 -8.49 -1.00 -10.94
C PHE A 246 -7.62 -1.11 -9.68
N LEU A 247 -6.29 -1.22 -9.83
CA LEU A 247 -5.37 -1.25 -8.68
C LEU A 247 -5.47 0.03 -7.84
N CYS A 248 -5.52 1.21 -8.47
CA CYS A 248 -5.72 2.46 -7.74
C CYS A 248 -7.04 2.50 -6.97
N ALA A 249 -8.13 1.98 -7.56
CA ALA A 249 -9.42 1.90 -6.88
C ALA A 249 -9.34 0.94 -5.67
N TRP A 250 -8.71 -0.22 -5.83
CA TRP A 250 -8.46 -1.17 -4.74
C TRP A 250 -7.63 -0.51 -3.63
N GLY A 251 -6.53 0.16 -3.97
CA GLY A 251 -5.69 0.88 -3.02
C GLY A 251 -6.44 1.94 -2.21
N LEU A 252 -7.31 2.73 -2.86
CA LEU A 252 -8.15 3.72 -2.18
C LEU A 252 -9.16 3.07 -1.22
N GLN A 253 -9.78 1.95 -1.62
CA GLN A 253 -10.69 1.19 -0.76
C GLN A 253 -9.96 0.59 0.45
N PHE A 254 -8.74 0.11 0.24
CA PHE A 254 -7.86 -0.37 1.30
C PHE A 254 -7.48 0.77 2.26
N ALA A 255 -7.01 1.90 1.74
CA ALA A 255 -6.66 3.07 2.55
C ALA A 255 -7.84 3.59 3.38
N HIS A 256 -9.07 3.54 2.83
CA HIS A 256 -10.27 3.85 3.60
C HIS A 256 -10.52 2.82 4.73
N THR A 257 -10.29 1.53 4.47
CA THR A 257 -10.49 0.46 5.46
C THR A 257 -9.48 0.58 6.60
N VAL A 258 -8.19 0.75 6.28
CA VAL A 258 -7.14 0.92 7.29
C VAL A 258 -7.26 2.27 7.99
N GLY A 259 -7.61 3.34 7.29
CA GLY A 259 -7.88 4.65 7.89
C GLY A 259 -8.96 4.58 8.98
N ARG A 260 -10.00 3.76 8.81
CA ARG A 260 -10.99 3.51 9.86
C ARG A 260 -10.44 2.72 11.04
N MET A 261 -9.51 1.80 10.80
CA MET A 261 -8.83 1.04 11.85
C MET A 261 -7.90 1.93 12.68
N ILE A 262 -7.13 2.80 12.03
CA ILE A 262 -6.29 3.82 12.68
C ILE A 262 -7.18 4.78 13.49
N LEU A 263 -8.26 5.29 12.89
CA LEU A 263 -9.21 6.13 13.62
C LEU A 263 -9.76 5.40 14.85
N ALA A 264 -10.13 4.13 14.72
CA ALA A 264 -10.65 3.35 15.84
C ALA A 264 -9.61 3.15 16.95
N HIS A 265 -8.34 2.94 16.60
CA HIS A 265 -7.23 2.88 17.55
C HIS A 265 -7.11 4.20 18.33
N VAL A 266 -6.93 5.30 17.60
CA VAL A 266 -6.67 6.63 18.14
C VAL A 266 -7.83 7.17 18.99
N THR A 267 -9.06 6.75 18.69
CA THR A 267 -10.27 7.15 19.43
C THR A 267 -10.77 6.10 20.42
N SER A 268 -10.08 4.96 20.54
CA SER A 268 -10.50 3.81 21.37
C SER A 268 -11.92 3.29 21.04
N MET A 269 -12.33 3.38 19.77
CA MET A 269 -13.58 2.82 19.27
C MET A 269 -13.46 1.31 19.01
N PRO A 270 -14.58 0.57 18.90
CA PRO A 270 -14.55 -0.83 18.51
C PRO A 270 -13.99 -1.04 17.09
N PHE A 271 -13.43 -2.23 16.88
CA PHE A 271 -12.77 -2.58 15.62
C PHE A 271 -13.75 -2.56 14.43
N PRO A 272 -13.42 -1.86 13.32
CA PRO A 272 -14.32 -1.73 12.18
C PRO A 272 -14.31 -2.98 11.28
N LEU A 273 -15.23 -3.92 11.51
CA LEU A 273 -15.32 -5.17 10.74
C LEU A 273 -15.93 -5.00 9.34
N TRP A 274 -16.77 -3.99 9.11
CA TRP A 274 -17.50 -3.82 7.84
C TRP A 274 -17.23 -2.46 7.20
N ASN A 275 -16.98 -2.46 5.89
CA ASN A 275 -16.88 -1.25 5.07
C ASN A 275 -17.91 -1.26 3.95
N TRP A 276 -18.75 -0.21 3.90
CA TRP A 276 -19.83 -0.08 2.92
C TRP A 276 -19.32 -0.06 1.47
N ILE A 277 -18.07 0.36 1.25
CA ILE A 277 -17.48 0.43 -0.09
C ILE A 277 -17.37 -0.94 -0.75
N TRP A 278 -17.31 -2.01 0.04
CA TRP A 278 -17.25 -3.38 -0.49
C TRP A 278 -18.54 -3.78 -1.19
N ILE A 279 -19.70 -3.19 -0.85
CA ILE A 279 -20.96 -3.47 -1.54
C ILE A 279 -20.80 -3.17 -3.03
N TRP A 280 -20.14 -2.06 -3.35
CA TRP A 280 -19.87 -1.66 -4.74
C TRP A 280 -18.98 -2.68 -5.46
N SER A 281 -17.90 -3.10 -4.82
CA SER A 281 -16.97 -4.11 -5.39
C SER A 281 -17.60 -5.51 -5.48
N ILE A 282 -18.50 -5.87 -4.55
CA ILE A 282 -19.28 -7.11 -4.59
C ILE A 282 -20.21 -7.11 -5.81
N ILE A 283 -20.91 -6.01 -6.08
CA ILE A 283 -21.76 -5.87 -7.27
C ILE A 283 -20.91 -6.08 -8.53
N GLY A 284 -19.74 -5.44 -8.62
CA GLY A 284 -18.81 -5.60 -9.73
C GLY A 284 -18.35 -7.05 -9.91
N ALA A 285 -17.91 -7.70 -8.83
CA ALA A 285 -17.42 -9.08 -8.85
C ALA A 285 -18.52 -10.09 -9.21
N LEU A 286 -19.74 -9.92 -8.68
CA LEU A 286 -20.87 -10.81 -8.98
C LEU A 286 -21.35 -10.67 -10.41
N ASP A 287 -21.45 -9.44 -10.92
CA ASP A 287 -21.91 -9.18 -12.29
C ASP A 287 -20.98 -9.79 -13.34
N VAL A 288 -19.66 -9.65 -13.14
CA VAL A 288 -18.65 -10.21 -14.03
C VAL A 288 -18.59 -11.74 -13.95
N ASN A 289 -18.86 -12.33 -12.79
CA ASN A 289 -18.89 -13.80 -12.64
C ASN A 289 -20.27 -14.43 -12.89
N LEU A 290 -21.27 -13.64 -13.31
CA LEU A 290 -22.62 -14.11 -13.61
C LEU A 290 -22.66 -15.28 -14.63
N PRO A 291 -21.79 -15.32 -15.67
CA PRO A 291 -21.73 -16.46 -16.58
C PRO A 291 -21.37 -17.77 -15.89
N ARG A 292 -20.48 -17.72 -14.89
CA ARG A 292 -20.06 -18.90 -14.13
C ARG A 292 -21.08 -19.29 -13.05
N LEU A 293 -21.74 -18.30 -12.45
CA LEU A 293 -22.66 -18.52 -11.34
C LEU A 293 -24.03 -19.03 -11.80
N ILE A 294 -24.59 -18.44 -12.87
CA ILE A 294 -25.96 -18.72 -13.32
C ILE A 294 -26.08 -18.91 -14.84
N GLY A 295 -24.98 -19.03 -15.58
CA GLY A 295 -25.00 -19.24 -17.03
C GLY A 295 -25.49 -18.03 -17.84
N ARG A 296 -25.58 -16.85 -17.23
CA ARG A 296 -26.07 -15.61 -17.86
C ARG A 296 -24.92 -14.63 -18.08
N GLY A 297 -24.88 -13.98 -19.24
CA GLY A 297 -23.93 -12.90 -19.53
C GLY A 297 -23.97 -11.77 -18.49
N PRO A 298 -22.85 -11.05 -18.23
CA PRO A 298 -22.83 -9.90 -17.33
C PRO A 298 -23.86 -8.84 -17.73
N ILE A 299 -24.49 -8.18 -16.75
CA ILE A 299 -25.54 -7.18 -16.99
C ILE A 299 -24.91 -5.79 -17.09
N LEU A 300 -24.09 -5.43 -16.11
CA LEU A 300 -23.46 -4.10 -16.01
C LEU A 300 -22.18 -4.04 -16.86
N GLN A 301 -21.36 -5.08 -16.85
CA GLN A 301 -20.07 -5.17 -17.52
C GLN A 301 -20.17 -6.03 -18.79
N SER A 302 -21.25 -5.84 -19.56
CA SER A 302 -21.62 -6.66 -20.73
C SER A 302 -20.70 -6.53 -21.95
N ASN A 303 -19.90 -5.47 -22.03
CA ASN A 303 -18.91 -5.25 -23.08
C ASN A 303 -17.70 -4.49 -22.52
N ASP A 304 -16.59 -4.45 -23.27
CA ASP A 304 -15.34 -3.82 -22.84
C ASP A 304 -15.51 -2.35 -22.45
N ARG A 305 -16.38 -1.62 -23.16
CA ARG A 305 -16.67 -0.21 -22.87
C ARG A 305 -17.40 -0.05 -21.54
N ASN A 306 -18.40 -0.87 -21.26
CA ASN A 306 -19.17 -0.85 -20.03
C ASN A 306 -18.32 -1.30 -18.85
N MET A 307 -17.46 -2.31 -19.05
CA MET A 307 -16.44 -2.71 -18.08
C MET A 307 -15.49 -1.54 -17.77
N ALA A 308 -14.98 -0.86 -18.79
CA ALA A 308 -14.14 0.32 -18.60
C ALA A 308 -14.86 1.41 -17.79
N ILE A 309 -16.09 1.77 -18.18
CA ILE A 309 -16.92 2.75 -17.47
C ILE A 309 -17.08 2.34 -16.01
N PHE A 310 -17.37 1.06 -15.74
CA PHE A 310 -17.59 0.58 -14.38
C PHE A 310 -16.31 0.62 -13.53
N VAL A 311 -15.15 0.26 -14.09
CA VAL A 311 -13.85 0.36 -13.39
C VAL A 311 -13.51 1.82 -13.09
N TYR A 312 -13.65 2.74 -14.06
CA TYR A 312 -13.40 4.17 -13.82
C TYR A 312 -14.40 4.77 -12.83
N LEU A 313 -15.67 4.38 -12.89
CA LEU A 313 -16.68 4.78 -11.92
C LEU A 313 -16.31 4.29 -10.52
N THR A 314 -15.82 3.06 -10.41
CA THR A 314 -15.32 2.48 -9.15
C THR A 314 -14.14 3.27 -8.59
N LEU A 315 -13.20 3.69 -9.45
CA LEU A 315 -12.10 4.56 -9.06
C LEU A 315 -12.61 5.90 -8.53
N VAL A 316 -13.53 6.55 -9.23
CA VAL A 316 -14.11 7.85 -8.81
C VAL A 316 -14.87 7.71 -7.50
N VAL A 317 -15.72 6.69 -7.35
CA VAL A 317 -16.46 6.42 -6.11
C VAL A 317 -15.48 6.19 -4.95
N SER A 318 -14.41 5.43 -5.18
CA SER A 318 -13.40 5.15 -4.15
C SER A 318 -12.62 6.41 -3.77
N LEU A 319 -12.26 7.24 -4.73
CA LEU A 319 -11.60 8.52 -4.50
C LEU A 319 -12.47 9.50 -3.71
N VAL A 320 -13.75 9.63 -4.09
CA VAL A 320 -14.71 10.51 -3.40
C VAL A 320 -14.98 10.00 -1.98
N ALA A 321 -15.15 8.69 -1.80
CA ALA A 321 -15.36 8.08 -0.49
C ALA A 321 -14.16 8.32 0.44
N TYR A 322 -12.95 8.10 -0.05
CA TYR A 322 -11.72 8.33 0.71
C TYR A 322 -11.50 9.82 1.00
N GLY A 323 -11.65 10.71 0.00
CA GLY A 323 -11.55 12.15 0.19
C GLY A 323 -12.57 12.70 1.18
N ARG A 324 -13.81 12.21 1.14
CA ARG A 324 -14.84 12.52 2.15
C ARG A 324 -14.43 12.05 3.54
N PHE A 325 -13.89 10.83 3.65
CA PHE A 325 -13.42 10.29 4.93
C PHE A 325 -12.30 11.17 5.52
N CYS A 326 -11.26 11.47 4.75
CA CYS A 326 -10.15 12.32 5.20
C CYS A 326 -10.64 13.72 5.61
N THR A 327 -11.46 14.37 4.80
CA THR A 327 -11.93 15.73 5.09
C THR A 327 -12.80 15.81 6.33
N LEU A 328 -13.70 14.85 6.55
CA LEU A 328 -14.54 14.81 7.75
C LEU A 328 -13.71 14.54 8.99
N VAL A 329 -12.85 13.51 8.97
CA VAL A 329 -12.10 13.13 10.16
C VAL A 329 -11.06 14.19 10.54
N ILE A 330 -10.33 14.73 9.56
CA ILE A 330 -9.39 15.84 9.81
C ILE A 330 -10.15 17.04 10.38
N ARG A 331 -11.31 17.40 9.83
CA ARG A 331 -12.13 18.50 10.34
C ARG A 331 -12.60 18.25 11.77
N ASP A 332 -13.05 17.05 12.08
CA ASP A 332 -13.56 16.71 13.42
C ASP A 332 -12.42 16.72 14.45
N ILE A 333 -11.27 16.14 14.14
CA ILE A 333 -10.09 16.14 15.03
C ILE A 333 -9.56 17.55 15.22
N THR A 334 -9.41 18.34 14.15
CA THR A 334 -8.92 19.73 14.24
C THR A 334 -9.87 20.63 15.02
N ASN A 335 -11.19 20.42 14.89
CA ASN A 335 -12.18 21.16 15.69
C ASN A 335 -12.16 20.75 17.15
N TYR A 336 -12.05 19.45 17.44
CA TYR A 336 -12.01 18.92 18.80
C TYR A 336 -10.73 19.31 19.55
N LEU A 337 -9.56 19.12 18.93
CA LEU A 337 -8.26 19.42 19.55
C LEU A 337 -7.87 20.90 19.45
N GLY A 338 -8.56 21.68 18.59
CA GLY A 338 -8.20 23.08 18.34
C GLY A 338 -6.83 23.23 17.68
N ILE A 339 -6.41 22.26 16.87
CA ILE A 339 -5.11 22.24 16.19
C ILE A 339 -5.33 22.46 14.70
N ALA A 340 -4.51 23.27 14.04
CA ALA A 340 -4.59 23.46 12.60
C ALA A 340 -3.85 22.33 11.88
N CYS A 341 -4.44 21.77 10.82
CA CYS A 341 -3.86 20.63 10.10
C CYS A 341 -2.57 20.99 9.34
N PHE A 342 -2.57 22.06 8.52
CA PHE A 342 -1.43 22.42 7.66
C PHE A 342 -0.56 23.57 8.17
N THR A 343 -0.79 24.02 9.40
CA THR A 343 -0.02 25.13 9.99
C THR A 343 0.27 24.85 11.46
N VAL A 344 1.43 25.29 11.95
CA VAL A 344 1.86 25.15 13.35
C VAL A 344 1.10 26.16 14.23
N ARG A 345 -0.23 25.99 14.33
CA ARG A 345 -1.13 26.87 15.09
C ARG A 345 -2.05 26.05 15.99
N LYS A 346 -2.28 26.56 17.20
CA LYS A 346 -3.27 26.04 18.17
C LYS A 346 -4.24 27.14 18.58
N LYS A 347 -5.49 26.76 18.85
CA LYS A 347 -6.47 27.65 19.47
C LYS A 347 -6.08 27.93 20.92
N ASP A 348 -6.10 29.19 21.32
CA ASP A 348 -5.98 29.59 22.72
C ASP A 348 -7.30 29.36 23.48
N ALA A 349 -7.32 29.67 24.78
CA ALA A 349 -8.53 29.53 25.61
C ALA A 349 -9.71 30.39 25.12
N ASP A 350 -9.42 31.44 24.33
CA ASP A 350 -10.41 32.35 23.74
C ASP A 350 -10.83 31.90 22.31
N GLY A 351 -10.31 30.76 21.83
CA GLY A 351 -10.62 30.20 20.53
C GLY A 351 -9.87 30.82 19.34
N GLN A 352 -8.91 31.73 19.58
CA GLN A 352 -8.11 32.36 18.54
C GLN A 352 -6.88 31.52 18.16
N TRP A 353 -6.56 31.51 16.86
CA TRP A 353 -5.40 30.79 16.34
C TRP A 353 -4.09 31.50 16.67
N ARG A 354 -3.23 30.88 17.48
CA ARG A 354 -1.87 31.37 17.78
C ARG A 354 -0.79 30.41 17.30
N ASP A 355 0.37 30.96 16.98
CA ASP A 355 1.55 30.22 16.54
C ASP A 355 2.12 29.38 17.69
N ALA A 356 2.16 28.06 17.50
CA ALA A 356 2.63 27.12 18.53
C ALA A 356 4.16 27.12 18.67
N SER A 357 4.91 27.58 17.66
CA SER A 357 6.38 27.65 17.69
C SER A 357 6.92 28.70 18.66
N LYS A 358 6.10 29.68 19.05
CA LYS A 358 6.49 30.81 19.92
C LYS A 358 6.19 30.58 21.40
N ARG A 359 5.54 29.47 21.78
CA ARG A 359 5.40 29.11 23.19
C ARG A 359 6.71 28.49 23.68
N ALA A 360 7.47 29.25 24.47
CA ALA A 360 8.55 28.72 25.29
C ALA A 360 8.02 27.56 26.17
N PRO A 361 8.86 26.56 26.52
CA PRO A 361 8.42 25.42 27.30
C PRO A 361 8.07 25.87 28.72
N THR A 362 6.82 26.19 28.98
CA THR A 362 6.30 26.16 30.35
C THR A 362 6.27 24.71 30.77
N ALA A 363 7.25 24.33 31.60
CA ALA A 363 7.31 23.07 32.31
C ALA A 363 6.06 22.90 33.17
N THR A 364 5.04 22.25 32.64
CA THR A 364 4.00 21.62 33.45
C THR A 364 4.34 20.14 33.52
N LYS A 365 5.06 19.76 34.58
CA LYS A 365 5.03 18.39 35.11
C LYS A 365 3.56 18.02 35.29
N ARG A 366 3.01 17.13 34.46
CA ARG A 366 1.86 16.33 34.86
C ARG A 366 2.40 15.01 35.38
N GLN A 367 2.25 14.84 36.69
CA GLN A 367 2.31 13.57 37.37
C GLN A 367 1.10 12.74 36.91
N GLU A 368 1.32 11.41 36.95
CA GLU A 368 0.40 10.29 36.76
C GLU A 368 0.21 9.77 35.33
#